data_AF-A0A0Q9R2J2-F1
#
_entry.id   AF-A0A0Q9R2J2-F1
#
_cell.length_a   1.000
_cell.length_b   1.000
_cell.length_c   1.000
_cell.angle_alpha   90.00
_cell.angle_beta   90.00
_cell.angle_gamma   90.00
#
_symmetry.space_group_name_H-M   'P 1'
#
loop_
_entity.id
_entity.type
_entity.pdbx_description
1 polymer ?
#
loop_
_entity_poly.entity_id
_entity_poly.type
_entity_poly.pdbx_seq_one_letter_code
_entity_poly.pdbx_strand_id
1 'polypeptide(L)'
;MIVLALALPVLGGCGGAEALDPGAAQSLQQQVRELAVVTQEGNLELAVDRAEALKAAVQQAEDSGAVTPGRAERIQQNIEAFINSVQPAEVPAPTAPAVPSTEPAPVPPPPTFTAPAKGLLEDSRDPGETQTDRDRERAEEVAEELQEQAEKQEKERQKQEEENSGED
;
A
#
# COMPACT_ATOMS: atom_id res chain seq x y z
N MET A 1 7.76 41.63 33.64
CA MET A 1 7.42 42.10 32.29
C MET A 1 8.65 41.95 31.41
N ILE A 2 8.60 41.06 30.42
CA ILE A 2 9.11 41.21 29.05
C ILE A 2 8.43 40.06 28.30
N VAL A 3 7.48 40.42 27.44
CA VAL A 3 6.79 39.52 26.52
C VAL A 3 7.61 39.56 25.24
N LEU A 4 8.31 38.48 24.93
CA LEU A 4 9.02 38.34 23.65
C LEU A 4 8.13 37.53 22.71
N ALA A 5 7.24 38.22 22.02
CA ALA A 5 6.47 37.67 20.92
C ALA A 5 7.34 37.67 19.65
N LEU A 6 7.95 36.52 19.34
CA LEU A 6 8.50 36.27 18.01
C LEU A 6 7.38 35.74 17.11
N ALA A 7 6.74 36.66 16.39
CA ALA A 7 5.94 36.34 15.22
C ALA A 7 6.89 36.17 14.03
N LEU A 8 7.16 34.92 13.63
CA LEU A 8 7.85 34.61 12.38
C LEU A 8 6.83 34.62 11.23
N PRO A 9 7.03 35.44 10.17
CA PRO A 9 6.15 35.44 9.01
C PRO A 9 6.39 34.16 8.21
N VAL A 10 5.36 33.32 8.16
CA VAL A 10 5.31 32.13 7.31
C VAL A 10 5.30 32.60 5.86
N LEU A 11 6.44 32.46 5.19
CA LEU A 11 6.58 32.58 3.74
C LEU A 11 5.80 31.41 3.10
N GLY A 12 4.57 31.68 2.70
CA GLY A 12 3.80 30.81 1.82
C GLY A 12 4.32 30.90 0.39
N GLY A 13 4.59 29.74 -0.23
CA GLY A 13 4.57 29.60 -1.69
C GLY A 13 5.73 28.83 -2.33
N CYS A 14 5.72 27.49 -2.21
CA CYS A 14 5.94 26.55 -3.33
C CYS A 14 5.81 25.10 -2.83
N GLY A 15 4.78 24.37 -3.28
CA GLY A 15 4.66 22.91 -3.05
C GLY A 15 4.02 22.50 -1.71
N GLY A 16 2.78 22.94 -1.46
CA GLY A 16 2.01 22.58 -0.27
C GLY A 16 1.67 21.09 -0.21
N ALA A 17 2.61 20.26 0.23
CA ALA A 17 2.27 19.05 0.94
C ALA A 17 1.67 19.51 2.27
N GLU A 18 0.34 19.65 2.33
CA GLU A 18 -0.37 19.76 3.59
C GLU A 18 0.17 18.68 4.53
N ALA A 19 0.75 19.15 5.64
CA ALA A 19 1.60 18.37 6.49
C ALA A 19 0.74 17.33 7.21
N LEU A 20 1.04 16.05 6.97
CA LEU A 20 0.58 14.99 7.83
C LEU A 20 1.22 15.18 9.20
N ASP A 21 0.45 14.99 10.28
CA ASP A 21 1.06 14.84 11.59
C ASP A 21 2.06 13.67 11.56
N PRO A 22 3.29 13.84 12.07
CA PRO A 22 4.32 12.80 12.00
C PRO A 22 3.95 11.52 12.76
N GLY A 23 3.18 11.62 13.85
CA GLY A 23 2.68 10.45 14.58
C GLY A 23 1.63 9.70 13.78
N ALA A 24 0.68 10.42 13.17
CA ALA A 24 -0.29 9.83 12.24
C ALA A 24 0.40 9.19 11.03
N ALA A 25 1.45 9.82 10.49
CA ALA A 25 2.22 9.28 9.37
C ALA A 25 2.86 7.94 9.71
N GLN A 26 3.52 7.85 10.87
CA GLN A 26 4.17 6.62 11.30
C GLN A 26 3.17 5.47 11.49
N SER A 27 2.02 5.77 12.14
CA SER A 27 0.96 4.79 12.35
C SER A 27 0.36 4.29 11.03
N LEU A 28 0.00 5.21 10.11
CA LEU A 28 -0.55 4.85 8.80
C LEU A 28 0.45 4.03 7.97
N GLN A 29 1.74 4.39 7.98
CA GLN A 29 2.78 3.62 7.29
C GLN A 29 2.95 2.22 7.88
N GLN A 30 2.85 2.07 9.21
CA GLN A 30 2.88 0.76 9.84
C GLN A 30 1.71 -0.11 9.38
N GLN A 31 0.49 0.43 9.39
CA GLN A 31 -0.71 -0.30 8.96
C GLN A 31 -0.64 -0.72 7.48
N VAL A 32 -0.10 0.14 6.60
CA VAL A 32 0.12 -0.20 5.19
C VAL A 32 1.14 -1.34 5.03
N ARG A 33 2.21 -1.36 5.83
CA ARG A 33 3.18 -2.47 5.82
C ARG A 33 2.55 -3.78 6.29
N GLU A 34 1.78 -3.75 7.37
CA GLU A 34 1.06 -4.93 7.87
C GLU A 34 0.08 -5.46 6.81
N LEU A 35 -0.67 -4.58 6.15
CA LEU A 35 -1.57 -4.94 5.06
C LEU A 35 -0.81 -5.61 3.89
N ALA A 36 0.36 -5.07 3.54
CA ALA A 36 1.19 -5.64 2.47
C ALA A 36 1.69 -7.06 2.83
N VAL A 37 2.08 -7.31 4.08
CA VAL A 37 2.50 -8.63 4.55
C VAL A 37 1.34 -9.63 4.45
N VAL A 38 0.17 -9.29 5.01
CA VAL A 38 -1.01 -10.17 4.97
C VAL A 38 -1.45 -10.49 3.53
N THR A 39 -1.35 -9.50 2.63
CA THR A 39 -1.66 -9.69 1.21
C THR A 39 -0.66 -10.64 0.54
N GLN A 40 0.64 -10.52 0.85
CA GLN A 40 1.69 -11.41 0.32
C GLN A 40 1.54 -12.85 0.83
N GLU A 41 1.03 -13.04 2.05
CA GLU A 41 0.70 -14.34 2.61
C GLU A 41 -0.55 -14.98 1.97
N GLY A 42 -1.25 -14.25 1.10
CA GLY A 42 -2.44 -14.73 0.39
C GLY A 42 -3.70 -14.78 1.26
N ASN A 43 -3.66 -14.20 2.47
CA ASN A 43 -4.81 -14.15 3.36
C ASN A 43 -5.71 -12.96 3.01
N LEU A 44 -6.47 -13.10 1.92
CA LEU A 44 -7.28 -12.02 1.35
C LEU A 44 -8.41 -11.55 2.27
N GLU A 45 -9.01 -12.44 3.06
CA GLU A 45 -10.05 -12.08 4.04
C GLU A 45 -9.49 -11.16 5.12
N LEU A 46 -8.36 -11.54 5.72
CA LEU A 46 -7.66 -10.70 6.69
C LEU A 46 -7.15 -9.40 6.05
N ALA A 47 -6.76 -9.42 4.77
CA ALA A 47 -6.32 -8.21 4.06
C ALA A 47 -7.48 -7.21 3.90
N VAL A 48 -8.70 -7.69 3.61
CA VAL A 48 -9.90 -6.84 3.55
C VAL A 48 -10.20 -6.24 4.92
N ASP A 49 -10.21 -7.04 6.00
CA ASP A 49 -10.42 -6.54 7.37
C ASP A 49 -9.41 -5.44 7.74
N ARG A 50 -8.13 -5.65 7.39
CA ARG A 50 -7.06 -4.68 7.64
C ARG A 50 -7.20 -3.42 6.80
N ALA A 51 -7.66 -3.54 5.56
CA ALA A 51 -7.95 -2.39 4.71
C ALA A 51 -9.13 -1.57 5.25
N GLU A 52 -10.19 -2.21 5.75
CA GLU A 52 -11.30 -1.51 6.40
C GLU A 52 -10.87 -0.78 7.68
N ALA A 53 -10.05 -1.44 8.51
CA ALA A 53 -9.47 -0.82 9.70
C ALA A 53 -8.59 0.40 9.34
N LEU A 54 -7.79 0.30 8.28
CA LEU A 54 -6.99 1.42 7.77
C LEU A 54 -7.88 2.57 7.29
N LYS A 55 -8.99 2.28 6.61
CA LYS A 55 -9.96 3.31 6.19
C LYS A 55 -10.53 4.05 7.40
N ALA A 56 -10.89 3.33 8.46
CA ALA A 56 -11.39 3.93 9.71
C ALA A 56 -10.31 4.79 10.40
N ALA A 57 -9.05 4.34 10.42
CA ALA A 57 -7.95 5.11 10.99
C ALA A 57 -7.69 6.41 10.21
N VAL A 58 -7.81 6.39 8.88
CA VAL A 58 -7.70 7.59 8.04
C VAL A 58 -8.84 8.58 8.33
N GLN A 59 -10.08 8.09 8.49
CA GLN A 59 -11.20 8.94 8.87
C GLN A 59 -10.97 9.60 10.24
N GLN A 60 -10.50 8.83 11.23
CA GLN A 60 -10.17 9.38 12.55
C GLN A 60 -9.05 10.43 12.48
N ALA A 61 -8.06 10.20 11.62
CA ALA A 61 -6.96 11.14 11.41
C ALA A 61 -7.44 12.42 10.71
N GLU A 62 -8.45 12.33 9.84
CA GLU A 62 -9.14 13.49 9.26
C GLU A 62 -9.94 14.25 10.33
N ASP A 63 -10.77 13.54 11.11
CA ASP A 63 -11.63 14.14 12.13
C ASP A 63 -10.82 14.86 13.23
N SER A 64 -9.62 14.37 13.53
CA SER A 64 -8.68 14.99 14.48
C SER A 64 -7.84 16.11 13.86
N GLY A 65 -7.92 16.33 12.55
CA GLY A 65 -7.11 17.31 11.81
C GLY A 65 -5.65 16.90 11.59
N ALA A 66 -5.29 15.66 11.93
CA ALA A 66 -3.95 15.10 11.69
C ALA A 66 -3.68 14.84 10.19
N VAL A 67 -4.75 14.70 9.40
CA VAL A 67 -4.74 14.56 7.95
C VAL A 67 -5.75 15.54 7.37
N THR A 68 -5.42 16.18 6.25
CA THR A 68 -6.36 17.09 5.60
C THR A 68 -7.41 16.34 4.79
N PRO A 69 -8.65 16.88 4.66
CA PRO A 69 -9.75 16.18 4.00
C PRO A 69 -9.42 15.69 2.59
N GLY A 70 -8.84 16.54 1.75
CA GLY A 70 -8.48 16.16 0.37
C GLY A 70 -7.36 15.14 0.27
N ARG A 71 -6.59 14.90 1.34
CA ARG A 71 -5.63 13.80 1.42
C ARG A 71 -6.29 12.54 1.96
N ALA A 72 -7.10 12.66 3.01
CA ALA A 72 -7.86 11.55 3.57
C ALA A 72 -8.73 10.89 2.48
N GLU A 73 -9.48 11.69 1.71
CA GLU A 73 -10.30 11.22 0.60
C GLU A 73 -9.48 10.40 -0.42
N ARG A 74 -8.32 10.91 -0.86
CA ARG A 74 -7.44 10.18 -1.79
C ARG A 74 -6.95 8.86 -1.19
N ILE A 75 -6.59 8.84 0.09
CA ILE A 75 -6.15 7.60 0.75
C ILE A 75 -7.32 6.61 0.82
N GLN A 76 -8.51 7.07 1.23
CA GLN A 76 -9.71 6.24 1.33
C GLN A 76 -10.11 5.64 -0.04
N GLN A 77 -10.06 6.41 -1.13
CA GLN A 77 -10.33 5.93 -2.48
C GLN A 77 -9.37 4.82 -2.92
N ASN A 78 -8.08 4.94 -2.60
CA ASN A 78 -7.11 3.89 -2.91
C ASN A 78 -7.36 2.62 -2.09
N ILE A 79 -7.75 2.76 -0.82
CA ILE A 79 -8.12 1.62 0.03
C ILE A 79 -9.37 0.93 -0.51
N GLU A 80 -10.39 1.68 -0.94
CA GLU A 80 -11.59 1.12 -1.58
C GLU A 80 -11.26 0.40 -2.89
N ALA A 81 -10.41 0.99 -3.73
CA ALA A 81 -9.96 0.35 -4.95
C ALA A 81 -9.24 -0.98 -4.65
N PHE A 82 -8.42 -1.03 -3.60
CA PHE A 82 -7.79 -2.26 -3.13
C PHE A 82 -8.84 -3.29 -2.69
N ILE A 83 -9.77 -2.92 -1.80
CA ILE A 83 -10.82 -3.84 -1.31
C ILE A 83 -11.63 -4.41 -2.48
N ASN A 84 -12.05 -3.56 -3.43
CA ASN A 84 -12.79 -3.98 -4.62
C ASN A 84 -11.96 -4.88 -5.56
N SER A 85 -10.64 -4.76 -5.56
CA SER A 85 -9.76 -5.63 -6.35
C SER A 85 -9.56 -7.02 -5.75
N VAL A 86 -9.72 -7.13 -4.42
CA VAL A 86 -9.52 -8.37 -3.66
C VAL A 86 -10.82 -9.15 -3.50
N GLN A 87 -11.95 -8.46 -3.38
CA GLN A 87 -13.25 -9.12 -3.36
C GLN A 87 -13.56 -9.67 -4.76
N PRO A 88 -13.97 -10.94 -4.89
CA PRO A 88 -14.44 -11.45 -6.16
C PRO A 88 -15.64 -10.61 -6.59
N ALA A 89 -15.56 -9.99 -7.77
CA ALA A 89 -16.71 -9.34 -8.37
C ALA A 89 -17.85 -10.35 -8.40
N GLU A 90 -18.95 -10.06 -7.68
CA GLU A 90 -20.18 -10.81 -7.83
C GLU A 90 -20.56 -10.73 -9.30
N VAL A 91 -20.31 -11.81 -10.04
CA VAL A 91 -20.75 -11.91 -11.43
C VAL A 91 -22.26 -11.75 -11.36
N PRO A 92 -22.84 -10.69 -11.96
CA PRO A 92 -24.28 -10.54 -11.95
C PRO A 92 -24.88 -11.84 -12.47
N ALA A 93 -25.76 -12.46 -11.66
CA ALA A 93 -26.41 -13.70 -12.03
C ALA A 93 -26.91 -13.56 -13.46
N PRO A 94 -26.65 -14.54 -14.36
CA PRO A 94 -27.03 -14.43 -15.75
C PRO A 94 -28.50 -14.05 -15.80
N THR A 95 -28.79 -12.87 -16.35
CA THR A 95 -30.16 -12.43 -16.56
C THR A 95 -30.79 -13.52 -17.41
N ALA A 96 -31.76 -14.26 -16.86
CA ALA A 96 -32.45 -15.30 -17.59
C ALA A 96 -32.88 -14.70 -18.95
N PRO A 97 -32.54 -15.36 -20.08
CA PRO A 97 -32.87 -14.81 -21.39
C PRO A 97 -34.37 -14.53 -21.43
N ALA A 98 -34.74 -13.29 -21.77
CA ALA A 98 -36.13 -12.94 -21.98
C ALA A 98 -36.70 -13.91 -23.02
N VAL A 99 -37.69 -14.70 -22.61
CA VAL A 99 -38.41 -15.61 -23.51
C VAL A 99 -39.05 -14.76 -24.62
N PRO A 100 -38.63 -14.89 -25.89
CA PRO A 100 -39.30 -14.19 -26.97
C PRO A 100 -40.72 -14.75 -27.13
N SER A 101 -41.70 -13.84 -27.14
CA SER A 101 -43.08 -14.17 -27.52
C SER A 101 -43.08 -14.68 -28.96
N THR A 102 -43.64 -15.86 -29.19
CA THR A 102 -43.67 -16.54 -30.49
C THR A 102 -44.65 -15.87 -31.45
N GLU A 103 -44.12 -15.22 -32.50
CA GLU A 103 -44.83 -14.94 -33.75
C GLU A 103 -44.29 -15.90 -34.83
N PRO A 104 -45.12 -16.51 -35.72
CA PRO A 104 -44.64 -17.55 -36.62
C PRO A 104 -44.16 -17.08 -38.01
N ALA A 105 -43.01 -17.66 -38.42
CA ALA A 105 -42.46 -17.95 -39.78
C ALA A 105 -41.73 -16.83 -40.58
N PRO A 106 -40.78 -17.11 -41.52
CA PRO A 106 -40.39 -18.38 -42.18
C PRO A 106 -38.87 -18.77 -42.15
N VAL A 107 -38.56 -19.83 -42.93
CA VAL A 107 -37.43 -20.80 -43.00
C VAL A 107 -36.08 -20.24 -43.57
N PRO A 108 -34.89 -20.82 -43.29
CA PRO A 108 -33.58 -20.13 -43.31
C PRO A 108 -32.72 -20.29 -44.59
N PRO A 109 -31.67 -19.45 -44.79
CA PRO A 109 -30.59 -19.70 -45.75
C PRO A 109 -29.47 -20.63 -45.20
N PRO A 110 -28.65 -21.24 -46.09
CA PRO A 110 -27.72 -22.35 -45.77
C PRO A 110 -26.46 -21.92 -44.96
N PRO A 111 -25.73 -22.89 -44.37
CA PRO A 111 -24.63 -22.58 -43.44
C PRO A 111 -23.38 -22.10 -44.17
N THR A 112 -22.74 -21.06 -43.63
CA THR A 112 -21.37 -20.69 -44.01
C THR A 112 -20.42 -21.37 -43.04
N PHE A 113 -19.67 -22.34 -43.53
CA PHE A 113 -18.58 -22.99 -42.82
C PHE A 113 -17.38 -22.04 -42.81
N THR A 114 -16.87 -21.67 -41.65
CA THR A 114 -15.54 -21.05 -41.53
C THR A 114 -14.80 -21.72 -40.37
N ALA A 115 -13.64 -22.29 -40.72
CA ALA A 115 -12.78 -23.13 -39.90
C ALA A 115 -12.17 -22.39 -38.69
N PRO A 116 -11.64 -23.11 -37.68
CA PRO A 116 -11.13 -22.51 -36.45
C PRO A 116 -9.77 -21.84 -36.66
N ALA A 117 -9.61 -20.61 -36.18
CA ALA A 117 -8.31 -19.97 -36.03
C ALA A 117 -7.59 -20.55 -34.80
N LYS A 118 -6.64 -21.47 -35.08
CA LYS A 118 -5.51 -21.79 -34.22
C LYS A 118 -4.52 -20.63 -34.22
N GLY A 119 -3.93 -20.35 -33.05
CA GLY A 119 -2.76 -19.47 -32.85
C GLY A 119 -2.96 -18.63 -31.60
N LEU A 120 -2.53 -19.05 -30.40
CA LEU A 120 -1.15 -19.32 -29.98
C LEU A 120 -0.21 -18.15 -30.31
N LEU A 121 -0.21 -17.14 -29.44
CA LEU A 121 1.03 -16.45 -29.08
C LEU A 121 1.09 -16.42 -27.55
N GLU A 122 1.89 -17.34 -27.02
CA GLU A 122 2.51 -17.23 -25.71
C GLU A 122 3.36 -15.95 -25.69
N ASP A 123 3.02 -15.02 -24.81
CA ASP A 123 3.85 -13.86 -24.50
C ASP A 123 5.03 -14.37 -23.65
N SER A 124 6.07 -14.86 -24.32
CA SER A 124 7.37 -15.13 -23.72
C SER A 124 8.03 -13.81 -23.34
N ARG A 125 7.59 -13.22 -22.23
CA ARG A 125 8.39 -12.24 -21.49
C ARG A 125 9.41 -12.99 -20.67
N ASP A 126 10.63 -12.94 -21.17
CA ASP A 126 11.88 -13.23 -20.50
C ASP A 126 11.93 -12.49 -19.13
N PRO A 127 11.83 -13.18 -17.98
CA PRO A 127 12.06 -12.60 -16.67
C PRO A 127 13.52 -12.83 -16.30
N GLY A 128 14.43 -12.32 -17.13
CA GLY A 128 15.85 -12.63 -17.10
C GLY A 128 16.75 -11.51 -16.59
N GLU A 129 16.28 -10.66 -15.67
CA GLU A 129 17.18 -9.92 -14.77
C GLU A 129 16.65 -10.03 -13.35
N THR A 130 17.30 -10.91 -12.60
CA THR A 130 16.97 -11.33 -11.25
C THR A 130 17.04 -10.17 -10.26
N GLN A 131 15.85 -9.70 -9.85
CA GLN A 131 15.64 -8.78 -8.73
C GLN A 131 16.39 -9.20 -7.45
N THR A 132 16.70 -10.50 -7.31
CA THR A 132 17.46 -11.10 -6.21
C THR A 132 18.91 -10.62 -6.06
N ASP A 133 19.59 -10.16 -7.12
CA ASP A 133 20.97 -9.69 -6.98
C ASP A 133 21.03 -8.30 -6.31
N ARG A 134 20.05 -7.44 -6.63
CA ARG A 134 19.96 -6.09 -6.04
C ARG A 134 19.46 -6.13 -4.59
N ASP A 135 18.60 -7.09 -4.25
CA ASP A 135 18.16 -7.32 -2.87
C ASP A 135 19.28 -7.93 -2.00
N ARG A 136 20.19 -8.73 -2.58
CA ARG A 136 21.34 -9.30 -1.87
C ARG A 136 22.38 -8.26 -1.50
N GLU A 137 22.73 -7.36 -2.43
CA GLU A 137 23.71 -6.28 -2.17
C GLU A 137 23.20 -5.34 -1.06
N ARG A 138 21.89 -5.05 -1.05
CA ARG A 138 21.27 -4.24 0.01
C ARG A 138 21.24 -4.94 1.37
N ALA A 139 21.08 -6.26 1.40
CA ALA A 139 21.07 -7.03 2.63
C ALA A 139 22.45 -7.08 3.28
N GLU A 140 23.52 -7.11 2.48
CA GLU A 140 24.90 -7.09 2.97
C GLU A 140 25.27 -5.70 3.55
N GLU A 141 24.89 -4.61 2.89
CA GLU A 141 25.12 -3.23 3.40
C GLU A 141 24.42 -2.99 4.76
N VAL A 142 23.19 -3.46 4.91
CA VAL A 142 22.42 -3.33 6.17
C VAL A 142 23.04 -4.16 7.30
N ALA A 143 23.61 -5.33 7.00
CA ALA A 143 24.25 -6.17 8.00
C ALA A 143 25.55 -5.53 8.53
N GLU A 144 26.33 -4.88 7.68
CA GLU A 144 27.56 -4.19 8.06
C GLU A 144 27.26 -2.94 8.92
N GLU A 145 26.24 -2.16 8.56
CA GLU A 145 25.83 -0.98 9.35
C GLU A 145 25.30 -1.35 10.76
N LEU A 146 24.58 -2.48 10.86
CA LEU A 146 24.12 -3.01 12.15
C LEU A 146 25.28 -3.48 13.04
N GLN A 147 26.29 -4.11 12.44
CA GLN A 147 27.48 -4.54 13.17
C GLN A 147 28.27 -3.33 13.71
N GLU A 148 28.46 -2.28 12.90
CA GLU A 148 29.15 -1.06 13.33
C GLU A 148 28.38 -0.33 14.45
N GLN A 149 27.04 -0.28 14.38
CA GLN A 149 26.23 0.28 15.47
C GLN A 149 26.33 -0.52 16.78
N ALA A 150 26.34 -1.85 16.69
CA ALA A 150 26.46 -2.70 17.87
C ALA A 150 27.82 -2.50 18.56
N GLU A 151 28.91 -2.45 17.78
CA GLU A 151 30.26 -2.23 18.32
C GLU A 151 30.40 -0.83 18.95
N LYS A 152 29.78 0.18 18.33
CA LYS A 152 29.74 1.55 18.87
C LYS A 152 28.97 1.63 20.19
N GLN A 153 27.81 0.97 20.29
CA GLN A 153 27.05 0.91 21.55
C GLN A 153 27.82 0.19 22.66
N GLU A 154 28.50 -0.91 22.34
CA GLU A 154 29.28 -1.64 23.34
C GLU A 154 30.44 -0.78 23.87
N LYS A 155 31.11 -0.05 22.98
CA LYS A 155 32.18 0.87 23.36
C LYS A 155 31.69 2.05 24.20
N GLU A 156 30.51 2.60 23.91
CA GLU A 156 29.89 3.62 24.76
C GLU A 156 29.50 3.07 26.14
N ARG A 157 28.99 1.83 26.21
CA ARG A 157 28.69 1.19 27.49
C ARG A 157 29.95 0.95 28.33
N GLN A 158 31.01 0.43 27.73
CA GLN A 158 32.28 0.23 28.44
C GLN A 158 32.86 1.56 28.95
N LYS A 159 32.77 2.62 28.14
CA LYS A 159 33.22 3.96 28.56
C LYS A 159 32.39 4.49 29.73
N GLN A 160 31.07 4.30 29.72
CA GLN A 160 30.21 4.68 30.85
C GLN A 160 30.52 3.87 32.11
N GLU A 161 30.82 2.57 31.98
CA GLU A 161 31.23 1.74 33.12
C GLU A 161 32.59 2.17 33.69
N GLU A 162 33.56 2.53 32.84
CA GLU A 162 34.83 3.10 33.30
C GLU A 162 34.64 4.45 34.01
N GLU A 163 33.87 5.39 33.44
CA GLU A 163 33.57 6.67 34.09
C GLU A 163 32.86 6.48 35.43
N ASN A 164 31.92 5.54 35.52
CA ASN A 164 31.17 5.28 36.75
C ASN A 164 31.98 4.48 37.81
N SER A 165 33.07 3.81 37.41
CA SER A 165 33.93 3.04 38.32
C SER A 165 35.16 3.81 38.84
N GLY A 166 35.44 4.99 38.29
CA GLY A 166 36.58 5.84 38.66
C GLY A 166 36.31 6.88 39.76
N GLU A 167 35.11 6.89 40.35
CA GLU A 167 34.66 7.92 41.29
C GLU A 167 34.60 7.46 42.77
N ASP A 168 35.19 6.29 43.11
CA ASP A 168 35.35 5.77 44.49
C ASP A 168 36.78 6.01 45.05
#